data_AF-A0A522D348-F1
#
_entry.id   AF-A0A522D348-F1
#
_cell.length_a   1.000
_cell.length_b   1.000
_cell.length_c   1.000
_cell.angle_alpha   90.00
_cell.angle_beta   90.00
_cell.angle_gamma   90.00
#
_symmetry.space_group_name_H-M   'P 1'
#
loop_
_entity.id
_entity.type
_entity.pdbx_description
1 polymer ?
#
loop_
_entity_poly.entity_id
_entity_poly.type
_entity_poly.pdbx_seq_one_letter_code
_entity_poly.pdbx_strand_id
1 'polypeptide(L)'
;MKRGKKFPLFLSRRRTKARPGMHAAMKKRIFVVAAVAYTAIVIGIALSRLGNFGIPVYRVMLDPGHGGFRLSETDTHGDRYDRLSGEYLEHYREGAAEGNLEEHAIVYAVAEKVRDLLALCGPHGDFSSFRAILARYTDAETPRIIIETGMSRPDSRNRDELRKLPDPNAAFREFDYPAPDGSTRPGRISRINQFKPHLVVSLHTDRYGGQFYMGMNPVIVPPPSFLRQGLAVLKGEQKSNKFFVNSKYKDWLVESAGRTGYEWFLSDTSLYYTCFPLKADKSVNKEAFRGYRYNMVTWAYADDEGWVETAKKHPANTRYADTLEKFVPEGKFWEREQSRFEDYRRDDGEEGHGGDNHFASAEIIRYMMYALRAGKIEHPDQKPGRPFYSVWQLPLSVNAISAYIELGYLLSPHYRMLFTEKVDVLAEGIAVGIYSLFAGLTPRPQEGVMPRGKSIDLKKYSISKYSSYFDIVAP
;
A
#
# COMPACT_ATOMS: atom_id res chain seq x y z
N MET A 1 26.53 -73.03 37.44
CA MET A 1 26.92 -74.43 37.13
C MET A 1 26.10 -74.89 35.92
N LYS A 2 26.74 -75.15 34.75
CA LYS A 2 26.28 -75.89 33.54
C LYS A 2 24.98 -75.39 32.84
N ARG A 3 24.80 -75.30 31.52
CA ARG A 3 25.48 -75.53 30.21
C ARG A 3 24.59 -74.71 29.24
N GLY A 4 25.05 -73.89 28.30
CA GLY A 4 25.84 -74.24 27.12
C GLY A 4 24.95 -74.73 25.96
N LYS A 5 24.62 -73.88 24.99
CA LYS A 5 24.36 -74.24 23.57
C LYS A 5 24.64 -73.03 22.66
N LYS A 6 25.63 -73.20 21.77
CA LYS A 6 26.00 -72.29 20.67
C LYS A 6 25.17 -72.63 19.42
N PHE A 7 24.81 -71.63 18.63
CA PHE A 7 24.47 -71.76 17.20
C PHE A 7 25.17 -70.65 16.42
N PRO A 8 25.80 -70.93 15.25
CA PRO A 8 26.39 -69.92 14.41
C PRO A 8 25.38 -69.43 13.35
N LEU A 9 25.25 -68.12 13.17
CA LEU A 9 24.50 -67.55 12.06
C LEU A 9 25.49 -67.09 10.97
N PHE A 10 25.65 -67.93 9.94
CA PHE A 10 26.28 -67.55 8.67
C PHE A 10 25.24 -66.83 7.81
N LEU A 11 25.37 -65.50 7.67
CA LEU A 11 24.64 -64.73 6.65
C LEU A 11 25.58 -64.46 5.47
N SER A 12 25.45 -65.28 4.42
CA SER A 12 26.11 -65.02 3.14
C SER A 12 25.53 -63.77 2.50
N ARG A 13 26.31 -62.68 2.40
CA ARG A 13 25.98 -61.53 1.55
C ARG A 13 26.09 -61.95 0.07
N ARG A 14 24.97 -62.31 -0.54
CA ARG A 14 24.84 -62.31 -2.01
C ARG A 14 24.88 -60.85 -2.49
N ARG A 15 26.04 -60.42 -2.99
CA ARG A 15 26.16 -59.23 -3.85
C ARG A 15 25.44 -59.52 -5.17
N THR A 16 24.21 -59.04 -5.32
CA THR A 16 23.58 -58.93 -6.64
C THR A 16 24.29 -57.85 -7.43
N LYS A 17 25.08 -58.24 -8.44
CA LYS A 17 25.60 -57.32 -9.46
C LYS A 17 24.43 -56.62 -10.14
N ALA A 18 24.20 -55.34 -9.81
CA ALA A 18 23.27 -54.51 -10.56
C ALA A 18 23.78 -54.37 -12.00
N ARG A 19 22.91 -54.65 -12.97
CA ARG A 19 23.22 -54.56 -14.40
C ARG A 19 23.53 -53.09 -14.77
N PRO A 20 24.71 -52.76 -15.32
CA PRO A 20 25.13 -51.37 -15.58
C PRO A 20 24.23 -50.55 -16.53
N GLY A 21 23.35 -51.21 -17.30
CA GLY A 21 22.49 -50.53 -18.28
C GLY A 21 21.17 -49.97 -17.74
N MET A 22 20.69 -50.45 -16.59
CA MET A 22 19.33 -50.10 -16.11
C MET A 22 19.28 -48.69 -15.51
N HIS A 23 20.37 -48.26 -14.87
CA HIS A 23 20.48 -46.94 -14.24
C HIS A 23 20.63 -45.81 -15.27
N ALA A 24 21.28 -46.08 -16.40
CA ALA A 24 21.43 -45.13 -17.50
C ALA A 24 20.11 -44.94 -18.26
N ALA A 25 19.37 -46.02 -18.52
CA ALA A 25 18.07 -45.97 -19.18
C ALA A 25 17.02 -45.23 -18.32
N MET A 26 17.04 -45.42 -16.99
CA MET A 26 16.15 -44.72 -16.06
C MET A 26 16.46 -43.21 -15.98
N LYS A 27 17.74 -42.82 -15.91
CA LYS A 27 18.15 -41.39 -15.96
C LYS A 27 17.75 -40.72 -17.27
N LYS A 28 17.90 -41.42 -18.41
CA LYS A 28 17.49 -40.91 -19.73
C LYS A 28 15.97 -40.71 -19.81
N ARG A 29 15.17 -41.63 -19.25
CA ARG A 29 13.71 -41.48 -19.16
C ARG A 29 13.29 -40.30 -18.29
N ILE A 30 13.90 -40.14 -17.11
CA ILE A 30 13.61 -39.00 -16.22
C ILE A 30 13.94 -37.67 -16.90
N PHE A 31 15.09 -37.59 -17.59
CA PHE A 31 15.48 -36.38 -18.32
C PHE A 31 14.53 -36.05 -19.46
N VAL A 32 14.10 -37.04 -20.25
CA VAL A 32 13.13 -36.83 -21.34
C VAL A 32 11.77 -36.38 -20.80
N VAL A 33 11.27 -36.98 -19.71
CA VAL A 33 10.01 -36.56 -19.09
C VAL A 33 10.10 -35.14 -18.54
N ALA A 34 11.21 -34.78 -17.87
CA ALA A 34 11.44 -33.43 -17.37
C ALA A 34 11.54 -32.40 -18.50
N ALA A 35 12.23 -32.74 -19.60
CA ALA A 35 12.34 -31.88 -20.77
C ALA A 35 10.97 -31.67 -21.45
N VAL A 36 10.18 -32.73 -21.63
CA VAL A 36 8.82 -32.63 -22.19
C VAL A 36 7.91 -31.78 -21.30
N ALA A 37 7.96 -31.99 -19.97
CA ALA A 37 7.20 -31.18 -19.02
C ALA A 37 7.61 -29.69 -19.07
N TYR A 38 8.91 -29.41 -19.10
CA TYR A 38 9.43 -28.05 -19.23
C TYR A 38 8.99 -27.40 -20.55
N THR A 39 9.12 -28.10 -21.68
CA THR A 39 8.67 -27.61 -22.98
C THR A 39 7.16 -27.37 -23.01
N ALA A 40 6.35 -28.25 -22.42
CA ALA A 40 4.90 -28.06 -22.30
C ALA A 40 4.54 -26.83 -21.44
N ILE A 41 5.27 -26.59 -20.34
CA ILE A 41 5.12 -25.38 -19.52
C ILE A 41 5.48 -24.12 -20.32
N VAL A 42 6.62 -24.12 -21.02
CA VAL A 42 7.07 -22.99 -21.84
C VAL A 42 6.07 -22.70 -22.98
N ILE A 43 5.57 -23.74 -23.65
CA ILE A 43 4.53 -23.61 -24.68
C ILE A 43 3.23 -23.10 -24.07
N GLY A 44 2.80 -23.58 -22.89
CA GLY A 44 1.63 -23.08 -22.19
C GLY A 44 1.75 -21.59 -21.81
N ILE A 45 2.93 -21.15 -21.38
CA ILE A 45 3.23 -19.74 -21.12
C ILE A 45 3.23 -18.92 -22.42
N ALA A 46 3.79 -19.45 -23.52
CA ALA A 46 3.81 -18.77 -24.81
C ALA A 46 2.42 -18.64 -25.43
N LEU A 47 1.61 -19.70 -25.38
CA LEU A 47 0.23 -19.72 -25.88
C LEU A 47 -0.69 -18.81 -25.05
N SER A 48 -0.51 -18.76 -23.73
CA SER A 48 -1.28 -17.83 -22.90
C SER A 48 -0.91 -16.36 -23.13
N ARG A 49 0.36 -16.07 -23.47
CA ARG A 49 0.78 -14.75 -23.94
C ARG A 49 0.21 -14.38 -25.31
N LEU A 50 0.05 -15.35 -26.22
CA LEU A 50 -0.58 -15.14 -27.53
C LEU A 50 -2.09 -14.86 -27.40
N GLY A 51 -2.80 -15.54 -26.49
CA GLY A 51 -4.24 -15.31 -26.22
C GLY A 51 -4.56 -13.95 -25.56
N ASN A 52 -3.54 -13.28 -25.02
CA ASN A 52 -3.65 -11.97 -24.37
C ASN A 52 -3.06 -10.83 -25.23
N PHE A 53 -2.69 -11.10 -26.48
CA PHE A 53 -2.10 -10.10 -27.36
C PHE A 53 -3.07 -8.95 -27.63
N GLY A 54 -2.64 -7.71 -27.32
CA GLY A 54 -3.45 -6.50 -27.49
C GLY A 54 -4.37 -6.14 -26.32
N ILE A 55 -4.46 -6.98 -25.28
CA ILE A 55 -5.24 -6.66 -24.07
C ILE A 55 -4.41 -5.77 -23.13
N PRO A 56 -4.91 -4.60 -22.68
CA PRO A 56 -4.21 -3.76 -21.71
C PRO A 56 -3.96 -4.48 -20.38
N VAL A 57 -2.76 -4.31 -19.81
CA VAL A 57 -2.35 -4.93 -18.53
C VAL A 57 -2.10 -3.85 -17.48
N TYR A 58 -2.72 -4.02 -16.31
CA TYR A 58 -2.59 -3.12 -15.18
C TYR A 58 -2.20 -3.88 -13.91
N ARG A 59 -1.18 -3.38 -13.21
CA ARG A 59 -0.76 -3.84 -11.89
C ARG A 59 -1.46 -3.06 -10.77
N VAL A 60 -2.09 -3.77 -9.84
CA VAL A 60 -2.77 -3.23 -8.65
C VAL A 60 -2.21 -3.86 -7.40
N MET A 61 -1.89 -3.05 -6.40
CA MET A 61 -1.45 -3.50 -5.10
C MET A 61 -2.52 -3.21 -4.06
N LEU A 62 -3.02 -4.24 -3.38
CA LEU A 62 -3.91 -4.10 -2.25
C LEU A 62 -3.08 -4.02 -0.98
N ASP A 63 -3.25 -2.95 -0.22
CA ASP A 63 -2.54 -2.69 1.03
C ASP A 63 -3.52 -2.66 2.21
N PRO A 64 -3.84 -3.83 2.80
CA PRO A 64 -4.58 -3.85 4.06
C PRO A 64 -3.71 -3.27 5.19
N GLY A 65 -4.18 -2.25 5.89
CA GLY A 65 -3.47 -1.62 7.00
C GLY A 65 -3.06 -2.59 8.11
N HIS A 66 -1.98 -2.26 8.83
CA HIS A 66 -1.55 -2.89 10.08
C HIS A 66 -1.24 -4.40 10.02
N GLY A 67 -1.34 -5.12 11.15
CA GLY A 67 -1.19 -6.59 11.21
C GLY A 67 -0.43 -7.12 12.43
N GLY A 68 0.61 -6.41 12.87
CA GLY A 68 1.49 -6.82 13.96
C GLY A 68 0.92 -6.59 15.37
N PHE A 69 1.82 -6.40 16.32
CA PHE A 69 1.59 -6.31 17.76
C PHE A 69 2.31 -5.12 18.38
N ARG A 70 1.67 -4.42 19.31
CA ARG A 70 2.33 -3.43 20.14
C ARG A 70 2.98 -4.13 21.32
N LEU A 71 4.27 -4.39 21.21
CA LEU A 71 5.08 -5.02 22.25
C LEU A 71 5.91 -3.98 23.00
N SER A 72 6.31 -4.31 24.24
CA SER A 72 7.08 -3.41 25.11
C SER A 72 8.53 -3.22 24.64
N GLU A 73 9.13 -4.24 24.04
CA GLU A 73 10.52 -4.23 23.57
C GLU A 73 10.62 -3.54 22.18
N THR A 74 10.69 -2.21 22.19
CA THR A 74 10.77 -1.40 20.96
C THR A 74 12.01 -1.70 20.13
N ASP A 75 13.14 -2.04 20.77
CA ASP A 75 14.42 -2.31 20.10
C ASP A 75 14.35 -3.48 19.11
N THR A 76 13.43 -4.43 19.34
CA THR A 76 13.21 -5.59 18.46
C THR A 76 11.90 -5.46 17.68
N HIS A 77 10.85 -4.92 18.31
CA HIS A 77 9.48 -4.98 17.80
C HIS A 77 8.91 -3.64 17.37
N GLY A 78 9.69 -2.56 17.37
CA GLY A 78 9.22 -1.24 16.92
C GLY A 78 8.85 -1.22 15.43
N ASP A 79 8.31 -0.10 14.95
CA ASP A 79 7.86 0.03 13.55
C ASP A 79 8.94 0.64 12.65
N ARG A 80 9.43 1.80 13.08
CA ARG A 80 10.19 2.73 12.26
C ARG A 80 11.68 2.64 12.57
N TYR A 81 12.40 1.77 11.87
CA TYR A 81 13.84 1.60 12.09
C TYR A 81 14.65 2.75 11.47
N ASP A 82 15.25 3.59 12.31
CA ASP A 82 16.11 4.68 11.86
C ASP A 82 17.55 4.21 11.70
N ARG A 83 18.09 4.37 10.48
CA ARG A 83 19.47 3.97 10.18
C ARG A 83 20.52 4.90 10.79
N LEU A 84 20.13 6.10 11.26
CA LEU A 84 21.08 6.99 11.92
C LEU A 84 21.40 6.53 13.34
N SER A 85 20.35 6.25 14.13
CA SER A 85 20.50 5.76 15.51
C SER A 85 20.78 4.26 15.57
N GLY A 86 20.32 3.48 14.58
CA GLY A 86 20.33 2.02 14.65
C GLY A 86 19.21 1.46 15.53
N GLU A 87 18.15 2.25 15.77
CA GLU A 87 17.06 1.92 16.69
C GLU A 87 15.69 2.13 16.03
N TYR A 88 14.65 1.54 16.61
CA TYR A 88 13.27 1.86 16.24
C TYR A 88 12.79 3.13 16.95
N LEU A 89 12.27 4.10 16.19
CA LEU A 89 11.85 5.40 16.71
C LEU A 89 10.48 5.37 17.42
N GLU A 90 9.71 4.30 17.27
CA GLU A 90 8.39 4.17 17.91
C GLU A 90 7.96 2.71 18.07
N HIS A 91 7.08 2.48 19.05
CA HIS A 91 6.35 1.22 19.17
C HIS A 91 5.54 0.94 17.89
N TYR A 92 5.37 -0.34 17.58
CA TYR A 92 4.50 -0.77 16.51
C TYR A 92 3.04 -0.35 16.71
N ARG A 93 2.40 0.08 15.62
CA ARG A 93 1.00 0.54 15.60
C ARG A 93 0.08 -0.58 15.08
N GLU A 94 -0.67 -1.20 16.00
CA GLU A 94 -1.59 -2.31 15.69
C GLU A 94 -2.84 -1.91 14.90
N GLY A 95 -3.15 -0.62 14.82
CA GLY A 95 -4.39 -0.11 14.25
C GLY A 95 -5.50 0.03 15.30
N ALA A 96 -6.68 0.43 14.86
CA ALA A 96 -7.86 0.59 15.68
C ALA A 96 -8.47 -0.76 16.09
N ALA A 97 -9.15 -0.78 17.24
CA ALA A 97 -9.92 -1.92 17.69
C ALA A 97 -11.18 -1.50 18.48
N GLU A 98 -12.21 -2.34 18.44
CA GLU A 98 -13.40 -2.23 19.28
C GLU A 98 -13.92 -3.65 19.62
N GLY A 99 -13.75 -4.06 20.89
CA GLY A 99 -14.05 -5.43 21.30
C GLY A 99 -13.13 -6.45 20.63
N ASN A 100 -13.71 -7.44 19.95
CA ASN A 100 -12.99 -8.46 19.18
C ASN A 100 -12.76 -8.07 17.71
N LEU A 101 -13.15 -6.85 17.30
CA LEU A 101 -12.93 -6.34 15.96
C LEU A 101 -11.62 -5.55 15.93
N GLU A 102 -10.62 -6.11 15.25
CA GLU A 102 -9.33 -5.48 15.04
C GLU A 102 -9.23 -5.00 13.57
N GLU A 103 -8.83 -3.74 13.35
CA GLU A 103 -8.73 -3.11 12.03
C GLU A 103 -7.97 -4.02 11.05
N HIS A 104 -6.80 -4.51 11.46
CA HIS A 104 -5.93 -5.32 10.61
C HIS A 104 -6.60 -6.60 10.08
N ALA A 105 -7.52 -7.19 10.85
CA ALA A 105 -8.26 -8.38 10.45
C ALA A 105 -9.39 -8.02 9.47
N ILE A 106 -10.11 -6.93 9.75
CA ILE A 106 -11.19 -6.42 8.90
C ILE A 106 -10.66 -6.07 7.50
N VAL A 107 -9.66 -5.20 7.43
CA VAL A 107 -9.18 -4.68 6.15
C VAL A 107 -8.47 -5.77 5.34
N TYR A 108 -7.85 -6.76 6.00
CA TYR A 108 -7.32 -7.94 5.32
C TYR A 108 -8.42 -8.80 4.71
N ALA A 109 -9.51 -9.05 5.44
CA ALA A 109 -10.64 -9.85 4.93
C ALA A 109 -11.31 -9.18 3.72
N VAL A 110 -11.46 -7.85 3.75
CA VAL A 110 -11.94 -7.07 2.59
C VAL A 110 -10.95 -7.21 1.43
N ALA A 111 -9.67 -6.92 1.64
CA ALA A 111 -8.64 -6.97 0.59
C ALA A 111 -8.50 -8.37 -0.03
N GLU A 112 -8.59 -9.43 0.76
CA GLU A 112 -8.57 -10.82 0.29
C GLU A 112 -9.70 -11.10 -0.71
N LYS A 113 -10.92 -10.67 -0.39
CA LYS A 113 -12.07 -10.82 -1.30
C LYS A 113 -11.94 -9.95 -2.55
N VAL A 114 -11.43 -8.72 -2.41
CA VAL A 114 -11.13 -7.84 -3.57
C VAL A 114 -10.13 -8.52 -4.49
N ARG A 115 -9.06 -9.10 -3.94
CA ARG A 115 -8.04 -9.85 -4.71
C ARG A 115 -8.67 -10.99 -5.50
N ASP A 116 -9.52 -11.77 -4.86
CA ASP A 116 -10.14 -12.94 -5.49
C ASP A 116 -11.10 -12.52 -6.62
N LEU A 117 -11.81 -11.40 -6.47
CA LEU A 117 -12.63 -10.81 -7.53
C LEU A 117 -11.78 -10.27 -8.69
N LEU A 118 -10.71 -9.54 -8.40
CA LEU A 118 -9.79 -9.01 -9.42
C LEU A 118 -9.01 -10.13 -10.13
N ALA A 119 -8.79 -11.27 -9.49
CA ALA A 119 -8.17 -12.44 -10.11
C ALA A 119 -9.00 -12.98 -11.29
N LEU A 120 -10.31 -12.74 -11.33
CA LEU A 120 -11.16 -13.03 -12.49
C LEU A 120 -10.79 -12.18 -13.72
N CYS A 121 -10.19 -11.00 -13.50
CA CYS A 121 -9.59 -10.16 -14.54
C CYS A 121 -8.10 -10.48 -14.77
N GLY A 122 -7.53 -11.50 -14.13
CA GLY A 122 -6.12 -11.85 -14.28
C GLY A 122 -5.78 -12.41 -15.68
N PRO A 123 -4.48 -12.63 -15.97
CA PRO A 123 -4.04 -13.19 -17.26
C PRO A 123 -4.70 -14.52 -17.64
N HIS A 124 -5.13 -15.29 -16.64
CA HIS A 124 -5.82 -16.57 -16.76
C HIS A 124 -7.18 -16.58 -16.03
N GLY A 125 -7.69 -15.40 -15.68
CA GLY A 125 -8.95 -15.25 -14.95
C GLY A 125 -10.17 -15.52 -15.82
N ASP A 126 -11.26 -15.96 -15.18
CA ASP A 126 -12.56 -16.08 -15.82
C ASP A 126 -13.25 -14.70 -15.92
N PHE A 127 -12.90 -13.97 -16.97
CA PHE A 127 -13.46 -12.65 -17.21
C PHE A 127 -14.98 -12.69 -17.46
N SER A 128 -15.55 -13.83 -17.87
CA SER A 128 -17.01 -13.96 -18.03
C SER A 128 -17.72 -13.86 -16.68
N SER A 129 -17.16 -14.48 -15.65
CA SER A 129 -17.66 -14.33 -14.27
C SER A 129 -17.53 -12.90 -13.77
N PHE A 130 -16.43 -12.21 -14.05
CA PHE A 130 -16.31 -10.79 -13.70
C PHE A 130 -17.29 -9.91 -14.48
N ARG A 131 -17.52 -10.19 -15.76
CA ARG A 131 -18.51 -9.49 -16.57
C ARG A 131 -19.93 -9.65 -16.02
N ALA A 132 -20.28 -10.82 -15.48
CA ALA A 132 -21.55 -11.03 -14.81
C ALA A 132 -21.69 -10.17 -13.53
N ILE A 133 -20.58 -9.85 -12.86
CA ILE A 133 -20.55 -8.85 -11.79
C ILE A 133 -20.81 -7.46 -12.36
N LEU A 134 -20.06 -7.06 -13.40
CA LEU A 134 -20.20 -5.74 -14.04
C LEU A 134 -21.60 -5.47 -14.59
N ALA A 135 -22.34 -6.50 -15.04
CA ALA A 135 -23.71 -6.38 -15.54
C ALA A 135 -24.72 -5.83 -14.49
N ARG A 136 -24.36 -5.85 -13.20
CA ARG A 136 -25.14 -5.18 -12.15
C ARG A 136 -24.95 -3.65 -12.14
N TYR A 137 -23.84 -3.19 -12.70
CA TYR A 137 -23.40 -1.79 -12.63
C TYR A 137 -23.58 -1.06 -13.95
N THR A 138 -23.56 -1.75 -15.09
CA THR A 138 -23.66 -1.12 -16.41
C THR A 138 -24.39 -2.02 -17.41
N ASP A 139 -25.06 -1.38 -18.37
CA ASP A 139 -25.61 -2.02 -19.56
C ASP A 139 -24.70 -1.86 -20.78
N ALA A 140 -23.61 -1.10 -20.64
CA ALA A 140 -22.64 -0.88 -21.71
C ALA A 140 -21.70 -2.08 -21.88
N GLU A 141 -21.09 -2.17 -23.06
CA GLU A 141 -20.04 -3.16 -23.30
C GLU A 141 -18.84 -2.91 -22.37
N THR A 142 -18.30 -3.99 -21.80
CA THR A 142 -17.18 -3.96 -20.87
C THR A 142 -15.94 -4.58 -21.50
N PRO A 143 -14.92 -3.77 -21.85
CA PRO A 143 -13.75 -4.26 -22.57
C PRO A 143 -12.89 -5.11 -21.64
N ARG A 144 -12.38 -6.24 -22.13
CA ARG A 144 -11.46 -7.04 -21.33
C ARG A 144 -10.17 -6.25 -21.07
N ILE A 145 -9.77 -6.19 -19.81
CA ILE A 145 -8.46 -5.74 -19.35
C ILE A 145 -7.86 -6.82 -18.45
N ILE A 146 -6.54 -6.85 -18.34
CA ILE A 146 -5.82 -7.72 -17.42
C ILE A 146 -5.45 -6.93 -16.18
N ILE A 147 -5.80 -7.45 -15.01
CA ILE A 147 -5.39 -6.90 -13.72
C ILE A 147 -4.50 -7.90 -13.00
N GLU A 148 -3.23 -7.55 -12.82
CA GLU A 148 -2.29 -8.28 -11.98
C GLU A 148 -2.36 -7.72 -10.56
N THR A 149 -2.75 -8.55 -9.59
CA THR A 149 -2.99 -8.11 -8.22
C THR A 149 -1.94 -8.64 -7.25
N GLY A 150 -1.39 -7.75 -6.43
CA GLY A 150 -0.53 -8.08 -5.29
C GLY A 150 -1.17 -7.74 -3.94
N MET A 151 -0.64 -8.33 -2.86
CA MET A 151 -0.95 -7.97 -1.47
C MET A 151 0.31 -7.44 -0.80
N SER A 152 0.24 -6.30 -0.13
CA SER A 152 1.42 -5.65 0.49
C SER A 152 1.97 -6.44 1.68
N ARG A 153 1.14 -7.27 2.31
CA ARG A 153 1.47 -8.09 3.49
C ARG A 153 0.71 -9.42 3.52
N PRO A 154 1.21 -10.42 4.27
CA PRO A 154 0.48 -11.66 4.49
C PRO A 154 -0.68 -11.49 5.48
N ASP A 155 -1.45 -12.58 5.66
CA ASP A 155 -2.52 -12.67 6.64
C ASP A 155 -1.98 -12.47 8.07
N SER A 156 -2.73 -11.72 8.85
CA SER A 156 -2.45 -11.37 10.24
C SER A 156 -3.46 -11.95 11.24
N ARG A 157 -4.50 -12.67 10.76
CA ARG A 157 -5.65 -13.10 11.59
C ARG A 157 -5.30 -14.21 12.58
N ASN A 158 -4.32 -15.07 12.28
CA ASN A 158 -3.85 -16.09 13.21
C ASN A 158 -2.86 -15.52 14.23
N ARG A 159 -3.38 -14.75 15.20
CA ARG A 159 -2.58 -14.04 16.20
C ARG A 159 -1.71 -14.99 17.05
N ASP A 160 -2.21 -16.19 17.35
CA ASP A 160 -1.49 -17.17 18.17
C ASP A 160 -0.25 -17.76 17.49
N GLU A 161 -0.30 -17.97 16.17
CA GLU A 161 0.87 -18.37 15.39
C GLU A 161 1.87 -17.23 15.28
N LEU A 162 1.40 -16.01 15.01
CA LEU A 162 2.27 -14.85 14.87
C LEU A 162 3.04 -14.54 16.15
N ARG A 163 2.39 -14.60 17.32
CA ARG A 163 3.05 -14.39 18.63
C ARG A 163 4.20 -15.35 18.92
N LYS A 164 4.27 -16.49 18.23
CA LYS A 164 5.37 -17.47 18.39
C LYS A 164 6.59 -17.12 17.54
N LEU A 165 6.47 -16.16 16.62
CA LEU A 165 7.58 -15.72 15.79
C LEU A 165 8.58 -14.91 16.63
N PRO A 166 9.89 -14.99 16.34
CA PRO A 166 10.89 -14.17 17.01
C PRO A 166 10.64 -12.67 16.86
N ASP A 167 10.08 -12.27 15.72
CA ASP A 167 9.62 -10.91 15.50
C ASP A 167 8.26 -10.94 14.78
N PRO A 168 7.15 -10.78 15.53
CA PRO A 168 5.82 -10.86 14.98
C PRO A 168 5.44 -9.66 14.10
N ASN A 169 6.26 -8.60 14.07
CA ASN A 169 5.98 -7.37 13.32
C ASN A 169 6.68 -7.31 11.96
N ALA A 170 7.70 -8.15 11.74
CA ALA A 170 8.55 -8.16 10.56
C ALA A 170 7.79 -8.08 9.21
N ALA A 171 6.76 -8.89 9.02
CA ALA A 171 6.03 -8.94 7.76
C ALA A 171 5.03 -7.77 7.56
N PHE A 172 4.84 -6.94 8.58
CA PHE A 172 3.78 -5.93 8.65
C PHE A 172 4.28 -4.49 8.76
N ARG A 173 5.58 -4.29 9.04
CA ARG A 173 6.21 -2.97 9.09
C ARG A 173 6.03 -2.21 7.78
N GLU A 174 5.77 -0.92 7.91
CA GLU A 174 5.65 -0.03 6.76
C GLU A 174 7.02 0.19 6.09
N PHE A 175 8.05 0.40 6.90
CA PHE A 175 9.42 0.70 6.50
C PHE A 175 10.32 -0.53 6.46
N ASP A 176 11.47 -0.38 5.81
CA ASP A 176 12.52 -1.40 5.83
C ASP A 176 13.11 -1.55 7.23
N TYR A 177 13.60 -2.75 7.54
CA TYR A 177 14.06 -3.12 8.88
C TYR A 177 15.28 -4.05 8.81
N PRO A 178 16.11 -4.11 9.87
CA PRO A 178 17.27 -4.99 9.88
C PRO A 178 16.85 -6.45 10.03
N ALA A 179 17.52 -7.33 9.30
CA ALA A 179 17.53 -8.75 9.55
C ALA A 179 18.51 -9.09 10.69
N PRO A 180 18.41 -10.29 11.30
CA PRO A 180 19.37 -10.77 12.28
C PRO A 180 20.83 -10.81 11.81
N ASP A 181 21.06 -10.89 10.49
CA ASP A 181 22.40 -10.87 9.88
C ASP A 181 22.90 -9.45 9.54
N GLY A 182 22.15 -8.41 9.93
CA GLY A 182 22.46 -7.01 9.66
C GLY A 182 22.07 -6.53 8.26
N SER A 183 21.59 -7.42 7.38
CA SER A 183 21.05 -7.02 6.07
C SER A 183 19.72 -6.28 6.23
N THR A 184 19.35 -5.46 5.23
CA THR A 184 18.04 -4.80 5.24
C THR A 184 16.98 -5.70 4.61
N ARG A 185 15.83 -5.85 5.25
CA ARG A 185 14.63 -6.49 4.69
C ARG A 185 13.59 -5.46 4.27
N PRO A 186 12.84 -5.75 3.18
CA PRO A 186 11.86 -4.82 2.66
C PRO A 186 10.62 -4.72 3.56
N GLY A 187 10.22 -3.51 3.90
CA GLY A 187 8.93 -3.18 4.48
C GLY A 187 7.78 -3.31 3.48
N ARG A 188 6.57 -2.92 3.89
CA ARG A 188 5.41 -2.86 2.99
C ARG A 188 5.68 -1.92 1.82
N ILE A 189 6.15 -0.69 2.06
CA ILE A 189 6.37 0.30 0.98
C ILE A 189 7.36 -0.21 -0.08
N SER A 190 8.48 -0.81 0.35
CA SER A 190 9.48 -1.36 -0.58
C SER A 190 8.93 -2.52 -1.40
N ARG A 191 8.13 -3.41 -0.79
CA ARG A 191 7.43 -4.49 -1.53
C ARG A 191 6.44 -3.94 -2.55
N ILE A 192 5.70 -2.88 -2.17
CA ILE A 192 4.78 -2.19 -3.07
C ILE A 192 5.56 -1.61 -4.27
N ASN A 193 6.65 -0.90 -4.02
CA ASN A 193 7.49 -0.35 -5.09
C ASN A 193 8.12 -1.42 -5.98
N GLN A 194 8.59 -2.53 -5.40
CA GLN A 194 9.12 -3.66 -6.16
C GLN A 194 8.08 -4.25 -7.14
N PHE A 195 6.80 -4.23 -6.77
CA PHE A 195 5.70 -4.68 -7.63
C PHE A 195 5.35 -3.70 -8.77
N LYS A 196 5.80 -2.44 -8.69
CA LYS A 196 5.60 -1.39 -9.71
C LYS A 196 4.12 -1.16 -10.08
N PRO A 197 3.19 -1.04 -9.12
CA PRO A 197 1.76 -0.91 -9.42
C PRO A 197 1.43 0.40 -10.13
N HIS A 198 0.38 0.39 -10.96
CA HIS A 198 -0.25 1.63 -11.43
C HIS A 198 -1.12 2.23 -10.32
N LEU A 199 -1.78 1.36 -9.53
CA LEU A 199 -2.67 1.73 -8.44
C LEU A 199 -2.34 0.95 -7.17
N VAL A 200 -2.20 1.67 -6.05
CA VAL A 200 -2.19 1.11 -4.69
C VAL A 200 -3.54 1.44 -4.06
N VAL A 201 -4.24 0.43 -3.54
CA VAL A 201 -5.47 0.62 -2.77
C VAL A 201 -5.17 0.27 -1.32
N SER A 202 -5.04 1.30 -0.48
CA SER A 202 -4.76 1.14 0.94
C SER A 202 -6.05 1.26 1.74
N LEU A 203 -6.34 0.24 2.54
CA LEU A 203 -7.59 0.10 3.27
C LEU A 203 -7.33 0.18 4.77
N HIS A 204 -8.01 1.12 5.41
CA HIS A 204 -7.93 1.41 6.83
C HIS A 204 -9.33 1.58 7.44
N THR A 205 -9.39 1.48 8.77
CA THR A 205 -10.57 1.88 9.55
C THR A 205 -10.10 2.57 10.81
N ASP A 206 -10.77 3.63 11.22
CA ASP A 206 -10.47 4.27 12.50
C ASP A 206 -11.46 3.80 13.58
N ARG A 207 -11.12 4.02 14.85
CA ARG A 207 -12.04 3.82 15.95
C ARG A 207 -13.13 4.89 15.94
N TYR A 208 -12.77 6.15 15.69
CA TYR A 208 -13.67 7.30 15.76
C TYR A 208 -13.20 8.50 14.93
N GLY A 209 -14.04 8.99 14.02
CA GLY A 209 -13.70 10.15 13.16
C GLY A 209 -14.29 11.48 13.58
N GLY A 210 -15.08 11.56 14.67
CA GLY A 210 -15.87 12.77 14.91
C GLY A 210 -16.97 13.01 13.89
N GLN A 211 -17.97 13.84 14.23
CA GLN A 211 -19.11 14.10 13.34
C GLN A 211 -18.70 14.69 11.98
N PHE A 212 -17.61 15.47 11.95
CA PHE A 212 -17.14 16.15 10.75
C PHE A 212 -16.61 15.18 9.68
N TYR A 213 -16.01 14.05 10.08
CA TYR A 213 -15.41 13.09 9.16
C TYR A 213 -16.26 11.83 8.94
N MET A 214 -17.48 11.75 9.48
CA MET A 214 -18.39 10.61 9.23
C MET A 214 -18.56 10.34 7.72
N GLY A 215 -18.41 9.08 7.33
CA GLY A 215 -18.37 8.65 5.94
C GLY A 215 -17.27 7.63 5.68
N MET A 216 -17.05 7.34 4.40
CA MET A 216 -15.83 6.69 3.91
C MET A 216 -14.92 7.78 3.35
N ASN A 217 -13.69 7.92 3.83
CA ASN A 217 -12.88 9.11 3.63
C ASN A 217 -11.64 8.82 2.79
N PRO A 218 -11.37 9.61 1.73
CA PRO A 218 -10.05 9.65 1.12
C PRO A 218 -8.99 10.16 2.09
N VAL A 219 -7.78 9.63 2.03
CA VAL A 219 -6.60 10.19 2.71
C VAL A 219 -5.66 10.77 1.68
N ILE A 220 -5.45 12.09 1.74
CA ILE A 220 -4.83 12.86 0.67
C ILE A 220 -3.60 13.58 1.19
N VAL A 221 -2.48 13.34 0.52
CA VAL A 221 -1.29 14.17 0.65
C VAL A 221 -1.39 15.32 -0.35
N PRO A 222 -1.40 16.59 0.11
CA PRO A 222 -1.45 17.74 -0.79
C PRO A 222 -0.22 17.85 -1.69
N PRO A 223 -0.29 18.71 -2.73
CA PRO A 223 0.80 18.84 -3.67
C PRO A 223 2.00 19.59 -3.03
N PRO A 224 3.22 19.32 -3.52
CA PRO A 224 4.43 19.99 -3.06
C PRO A 224 4.34 21.51 -3.17
N SER A 225 3.62 22.03 -4.17
CA SER A 225 3.36 23.46 -4.35
C SER A 225 2.62 24.10 -3.17
N PHE A 226 1.70 23.38 -2.54
CA PHE A 226 0.97 23.84 -1.36
C PHE A 226 1.85 23.79 -0.10
N LEU A 227 2.62 22.70 0.07
CA LEU A 227 3.57 22.55 1.18
C LEU A 227 4.70 23.59 1.12
N ARG A 228 5.15 23.99 -0.09
CA ARG A 228 6.11 25.10 -0.29
C ARG A 228 5.61 26.42 0.29
N GLN A 229 4.31 26.71 0.20
CA GLN A 229 3.74 27.93 0.81
C GLN A 229 3.76 27.85 2.34
N GLY A 230 3.53 26.67 2.92
CA GLY A 230 3.74 26.43 4.36
C GLY A 230 5.20 26.65 4.77
N LEU A 231 6.16 26.18 3.95
CA LEU A 231 7.59 26.38 4.21
C LEU A 231 7.97 27.86 4.17
N ALA A 232 7.46 28.62 3.21
CA ALA A 232 7.67 30.07 3.12
C ALA A 232 7.13 30.81 4.35
N VAL A 233 5.99 30.36 4.90
CA VAL A 233 5.49 30.90 6.18
C VAL A 233 6.46 30.60 7.32
N LEU A 234 6.91 29.35 7.43
CA LEU A 234 7.80 28.95 8.51
C LEU A 234 9.16 29.64 8.45
N LYS A 235 9.66 29.95 7.25
CA LYS A 235 10.87 30.75 7.02
C LYS A 235 10.67 32.26 7.22
N GLY A 236 9.43 32.72 7.44
CA GLY A 236 9.10 34.14 7.58
C GLY A 236 9.09 34.93 6.26
N GLU A 237 9.22 34.24 5.12
CA GLU A 237 9.16 34.82 3.77
C GLU A 237 7.73 35.24 3.40
N GLN A 238 6.73 34.58 4.00
CA GLN A 238 5.31 34.87 3.82
C GLN A 238 4.59 35.03 5.16
N LYS A 239 3.90 36.15 5.38
CA LYS A 239 3.16 36.42 6.63
C LYS A 239 1.69 36.00 6.58
N SER A 240 1.11 35.91 5.39
CA SER A 240 -0.32 35.66 5.20
C SER A 240 -0.63 34.16 5.10
N ASN A 241 -1.65 33.72 5.84
CA ASN A 241 -2.22 32.37 5.74
C ASN A 241 -3.41 32.28 4.75
N LYS A 242 -3.67 33.34 3.96
CA LYS A 242 -4.81 33.39 3.01
C LYS A 242 -4.83 32.21 2.03
N PHE A 243 -3.66 31.75 1.60
CA PHE A 243 -3.54 30.58 0.72
C PHE A 243 -4.12 29.32 1.36
N PHE A 244 -3.97 29.13 2.67
CA PHE A 244 -4.50 27.98 3.39
C PHE A 244 -6.03 28.12 3.56
N VAL A 245 -6.49 29.23 4.15
CA VAL A 245 -7.92 29.39 4.51
C VAL A 245 -8.85 29.45 3.28
N ASN A 246 -8.33 29.87 2.13
CA ASN A 246 -9.07 29.92 0.87
C ASN A 246 -8.88 28.68 0.00
N SER A 247 -8.06 27.71 0.41
CA SER A 247 -7.82 26.47 -0.34
C SER A 247 -8.89 25.41 -0.11
N LYS A 248 -8.85 24.37 -0.94
CA LYS A 248 -9.59 23.11 -0.73
C LYS A 248 -9.02 22.26 0.42
N TYR A 249 -7.80 22.59 0.89
CA TYR A 249 -7.07 21.88 1.95
C TYR A 249 -7.27 22.49 3.34
N LYS A 250 -8.15 23.49 3.50
CA LYS A 250 -8.34 24.23 4.75
C LYS A 250 -8.86 23.38 5.92
N ASP A 251 -9.53 22.27 5.61
CA ASP A 251 -10.09 21.34 6.59
C ASP A 251 -9.06 20.27 6.98
N TRP A 252 -7.85 20.73 7.32
CA TRP A 252 -6.71 19.88 7.65
C TRP A 252 -7.00 18.99 8.86
N LEU A 253 -6.47 17.77 8.87
CA LEU A 253 -6.70 16.83 9.96
C LEU A 253 -6.17 17.39 11.29
N VAL A 254 -6.99 17.26 12.34
CA VAL A 254 -6.65 17.66 13.70
C VAL A 254 -6.49 16.42 14.55
N GLU A 255 -5.25 16.04 14.85
CA GLU A 255 -4.96 14.78 15.58
C GLU A 255 -5.20 14.90 17.09
N SER A 256 -5.05 16.10 17.65
CA SER A 256 -5.29 16.35 19.08
C SER A 256 -5.89 17.73 19.32
N ALA A 257 -6.60 17.86 20.45
CA ALA A 257 -7.06 19.14 20.95
C ALA A 257 -5.87 20.09 21.21
N GLY A 258 -6.11 21.40 21.11
CA GLY A 258 -5.12 22.44 21.40
C GLY A 258 -4.37 23.01 20.20
N ARG A 259 -4.64 22.51 18.97
CA ARG A 259 -4.12 23.07 17.72
C ARG A 259 -5.23 23.19 16.69
N THR A 260 -5.19 24.26 15.90
CA THR A 260 -6.03 24.46 14.72
C THR A 260 -5.54 23.62 13.55
N GLY A 261 -6.40 23.39 12.55
CA GLY A 261 -5.99 22.72 11.31
C GLY A 261 -4.82 23.41 10.60
N TYR A 262 -4.75 24.75 10.66
CA TYR A 262 -3.61 25.50 10.12
C TYR A 262 -2.30 25.20 10.88
N GLU A 263 -2.37 25.08 12.20
CA GLU A 263 -1.18 24.74 13.00
C GLU A 263 -0.72 23.31 12.74
N TRP A 264 -1.65 22.37 12.55
CA TRP A 264 -1.32 21.01 12.13
C TRP A 264 -0.67 20.98 10.74
N PHE A 265 -1.23 21.72 9.78
CA PHE A 265 -0.62 21.92 8.45
C PHE A 265 0.82 22.42 8.52
N LEU A 266 1.12 23.40 9.39
CA LEU A 266 2.48 23.90 9.56
C LEU A 266 3.42 22.84 10.16
N SER A 267 2.94 22.02 11.11
CA SER A 267 3.73 20.90 11.64
C SER A 267 4.00 19.83 10.59
N ASP A 268 3.00 19.49 9.79
CA ASP A 268 3.16 18.52 8.71
C ASP A 268 4.08 19.04 7.62
N THR A 269 4.05 20.35 7.35
CA THR A 269 5.01 20.98 6.46
C THR A 269 6.43 20.86 7.00
N SER A 270 6.64 21.10 8.29
CA SER A 270 7.96 20.89 8.93
C SER A 270 8.40 19.42 8.84
N LEU A 271 7.49 18.49 9.14
CA LEU A 271 7.73 17.06 9.09
C LEU A 271 8.03 16.57 7.66
N TYR A 272 7.36 17.12 6.66
CA TYR A 272 7.59 16.79 5.27
C TYR A 272 8.99 17.19 4.80
N TYR A 273 9.45 18.40 5.12
CA TYR A 273 10.77 18.88 4.71
C TYR A 273 11.91 18.34 5.58
N THR A 274 11.81 18.49 6.89
CA THR A 274 12.94 18.24 7.81
C THR A 274 12.87 16.89 8.51
N CYS A 275 11.74 16.19 8.43
CA CYS A 275 11.43 15.01 9.24
C CYS A 275 11.27 15.28 10.75
N PHE A 276 11.20 16.55 11.15
CA PHE A 276 10.87 16.99 12.50
C PHE A 276 9.53 17.73 12.51
N PRO A 277 8.53 17.31 13.31
CA PRO A 277 7.29 18.05 13.47
C PRO A 277 7.51 19.30 14.34
N LEU A 278 6.49 20.16 14.43
CA LEU A 278 6.54 21.34 15.30
C LEU A 278 5.86 21.08 16.65
N LYS A 279 6.39 21.69 17.70
CA LYS A 279 5.69 21.87 18.99
C LYS A 279 4.54 22.87 18.83
N ALA A 280 3.69 22.99 19.87
CA ALA A 280 2.56 23.93 19.87
C ALA A 280 3.00 25.40 19.73
N ASP A 281 4.19 25.75 20.23
CA ASP A 281 4.80 27.07 20.09
C ASP A 281 5.46 27.32 18.72
N LYS A 282 5.31 26.37 17.78
CA LYS A 282 5.89 26.37 16.42
C LYS A 282 7.41 26.19 16.37
N SER A 283 8.08 25.90 17.48
CA SER A 283 9.47 25.48 17.46
C SER A 283 9.62 24.04 16.93
N VAL A 284 10.77 23.74 16.33
CA VAL A 284 11.08 22.39 15.83
C VAL A 284 11.17 21.41 17.00
N ASN A 285 10.43 20.31 16.93
CA ASN A 285 10.46 19.26 17.94
C ASN A 285 11.53 18.20 17.60
N LYS A 286 12.76 18.42 18.05
CA LYS A 286 13.89 17.51 17.81
C LYS A 286 13.70 16.10 18.39
N GLU A 287 12.98 15.99 19.51
CA GLU A 287 12.69 14.71 20.17
C GLU A 287 11.66 13.86 19.41
N ALA A 288 10.87 14.48 18.54
CA ALA A 288 9.87 13.80 17.72
C ALA A 288 10.36 13.55 16.28
N PHE A 289 11.67 13.41 16.10
CA PHE A 289 12.26 13.01 14.81
C PHE A 289 11.59 11.75 14.27
N ARG A 290 11.28 11.76 12.98
CA ARG A 290 10.55 10.68 12.31
C ARG A 290 11.39 9.92 11.31
N GLY A 291 12.72 10.00 11.40
CA GLY A 291 13.66 9.39 10.45
C GLY A 291 13.64 10.13 9.11
N TYR A 292 14.72 10.06 8.34
CA TYR A 292 14.68 10.50 6.94
C TYR A 292 13.87 9.51 6.11
N ARG A 293 12.54 9.65 6.17
CA ARG A 293 11.58 8.61 5.77
C ARG A 293 11.76 8.13 4.33
N TYR A 294 12.17 9.01 3.43
CA TYR A 294 12.47 8.69 2.03
C TYR A 294 13.72 7.81 1.86
N ASN A 295 14.59 7.71 2.88
CA ASN A 295 15.75 6.80 2.91
C ASN A 295 15.51 5.56 3.80
N MET A 296 14.31 5.42 4.37
CA MET A 296 13.89 4.26 5.18
C MET A 296 13.21 3.17 4.37
N VAL A 297 13.17 3.33 3.05
CA VAL A 297 12.56 2.40 2.09
C VAL A 297 13.52 2.17 0.92
N THR A 298 13.40 1.03 0.27
CA THR A 298 14.20 0.64 -0.88
C THR A 298 13.47 1.02 -2.16
N TRP A 299 14.04 1.99 -2.88
CA TRP A 299 13.51 2.55 -4.13
C TRP A 299 14.56 3.43 -4.82
N ALA A 300 14.32 3.81 -6.07
CA ALA A 300 15.26 4.57 -6.90
C ALA A 300 15.52 6.01 -6.42
N TYR A 301 14.69 6.53 -5.49
CA TYR A 301 14.77 7.90 -4.99
C TYR A 301 15.40 8.02 -3.60
N ALA A 302 15.87 6.91 -3.04
CA ALA A 302 16.73 6.96 -1.87
C ALA A 302 18.08 7.60 -2.25
N ASP A 303 18.68 8.26 -1.28
CA ASP A 303 20.04 8.78 -1.40
C ASP A 303 21.07 7.66 -1.53
N ASP A 304 22.18 7.99 -2.17
CA ASP A 304 23.28 7.06 -2.42
C ASP A 304 23.88 6.51 -1.12
N GLU A 305 24.56 5.36 -1.23
CA GLU A 305 25.26 4.76 -0.09
C GLU A 305 26.20 5.76 0.60
N GLY A 306 26.29 5.66 1.92
CA GLY A 306 27.05 6.60 2.76
C GLY A 306 26.27 7.82 3.24
N TRP A 307 25.02 8.01 2.80
CA TRP A 307 24.18 9.13 3.22
C TRP A 307 24.03 9.26 4.75
N VAL A 308 24.01 8.13 5.47
CA VAL A 308 23.88 8.05 6.93
C VAL A 308 24.96 8.86 7.65
N GLU A 309 26.21 8.77 7.18
CA GLU A 309 27.35 9.45 7.82
C GLU A 309 27.29 10.98 7.68
N THR A 310 26.69 11.45 6.59
CA THR A 310 26.40 12.86 6.38
C THR A 310 25.20 13.29 7.24
N ALA A 311 24.11 12.53 7.18
CA ALA A 311 22.84 12.87 7.82
C ALA A 311 22.92 12.89 9.35
N LYS A 312 23.75 12.04 9.98
CA LYS A 312 24.00 12.03 11.45
C LYS A 312 24.41 13.39 12.02
N LYS A 313 25.03 14.26 11.20
CA LYS A 313 25.53 15.57 11.62
C LYS A 313 24.50 16.68 11.46
N HIS A 314 23.35 16.38 10.87
CA HIS A 314 22.34 17.36 10.46
C HIS A 314 22.92 18.63 9.81
N PRO A 315 23.78 18.49 8.77
CA PRO A 315 24.52 19.62 8.24
C PRO A 315 23.59 20.71 7.70
N ALA A 316 23.85 21.94 8.13
CA ALA A 316 23.12 23.11 7.64
C ALA A 316 23.29 23.29 6.12
N ASN A 317 22.29 23.88 5.48
CA ASN A 317 22.21 24.14 4.04
C ASN A 317 22.19 22.86 3.19
N THR A 318 21.55 21.80 3.70
CA THR A 318 21.37 20.51 3.00
C THR A 318 19.96 19.98 3.21
N ARG A 319 19.62 18.88 2.53
CA ARG A 319 18.39 18.10 2.78
C ARG A 319 18.32 17.42 4.16
N TYR A 320 19.42 17.43 4.92
CA TYR A 320 19.50 16.85 6.25
C TYR A 320 19.54 17.89 7.37
N ALA A 321 19.30 19.17 7.07
CA ALA A 321 19.23 20.18 8.11
C ALA A 321 18.09 19.87 9.11
N ASP A 322 18.35 20.09 10.39
CA ASP A 322 17.38 19.93 11.49
C ASP A 322 16.59 21.22 11.78
N THR A 323 16.77 22.27 10.98
CA THR A 323 15.94 23.48 11.00
C THR A 323 15.49 23.87 9.60
N LEU A 324 14.35 24.57 9.53
CA LEU A 324 13.72 24.93 8.26
C LEU A 324 14.51 25.98 7.50
N GLU A 325 15.13 26.94 8.19
CA GLU A 325 15.92 28.03 7.59
C GLU A 325 17.14 27.50 6.86
N LYS A 326 17.70 26.39 7.35
CA LYS A 326 18.90 25.74 6.79
C LYS A 326 18.56 24.58 5.88
N PHE A 327 17.29 24.23 5.73
CA PHE A 327 16.87 23.12 4.88
C PHE A 327 16.88 23.49 3.39
N VAL A 328 17.42 22.57 2.57
CA VAL A 328 17.46 22.67 1.11
C VAL A 328 16.84 21.40 0.49
N PRO A 329 15.79 21.51 -0.34
CA PRO A 329 15.15 20.36 -1.01
C PRO A 329 15.94 19.92 -2.24
N GLU A 330 17.05 19.20 -2.03
CA GLU A 330 17.96 18.71 -3.07
C GLU A 330 18.04 17.18 -3.11
N GLY A 331 18.40 16.58 -4.23
CA GLY A 331 18.58 15.13 -4.38
C GLY A 331 17.35 14.41 -4.96
N LYS A 332 17.50 13.11 -5.23
CA LYS A 332 16.58 12.32 -6.07
C LYS A 332 15.13 12.36 -5.59
N PHE A 333 14.89 12.23 -4.28
CA PHE A 333 13.56 12.35 -3.70
C PHE A 333 12.92 13.71 -3.99
N TRP A 334 13.66 14.79 -3.75
CA TRP A 334 13.13 16.15 -3.92
C TRP A 334 12.94 16.54 -5.40
N GLU A 335 13.77 16.02 -6.29
CA GLU A 335 13.58 16.13 -7.74
C GLU A 335 12.31 15.42 -8.20
N ARG A 336 12.04 14.21 -7.68
CA ARG A 336 10.77 13.50 -7.91
C ARG A 336 9.58 14.29 -7.37
N GLU A 337 9.67 14.79 -6.13
CA GLU A 337 8.61 15.60 -5.53
C GLU A 337 8.28 16.82 -6.39
N GLN A 338 9.23 17.37 -7.15
CA GLN A 338 9.02 18.52 -8.03
C GLN A 338 8.62 18.14 -9.46
N SER A 339 8.46 16.85 -9.75
CA SER A 339 8.10 16.39 -11.08
C SER A 339 6.61 16.59 -11.37
N ARG A 340 6.29 16.77 -12.66
CA ARG A 340 4.89 16.82 -13.15
C ARG A 340 4.05 15.61 -12.75
N PHE A 341 4.68 14.46 -12.48
CA PHE A 341 3.96 13.25 -12.09
C PHE A 341 3.38 13.37 -10.68
N GLU A 342 4.06 14.09 -9.78
CA GLU A 342 3.51 14.39 -8.46
C GLU A 342 2.37 15.40 -8.54
N ASP A 343 2.45 16.37 -9.46
CA ASP A 343 1.32 17.26 -9.75
C ASP A 343 0.13 16.46 -10.28
N TYR A 344 0.31 15.50 -11.20
CA TYR A 344 -0.80 14.64 -11.65
C TYR A 344 -1.41 13.78 -10.54
N ARG A 345 -0.58 13.30 -9.60
CA ARG A 345 -1.04 12.45 -8.49
C ARG A 345 -1.74 13.23 -7.39
N ARG A 346 -1.31 14.46 -7.11
CA ARG A 346 -1.68 15.20 -5.89
C ARG A 346 -2.20 16.61 -6.10
N ASP A 347 -2.06 17.18 -7.29
CA ASP A 347 -2.60 18.50 -7.63
C ASP A 347 -3.79 18.40 -8.59
N ASP A 348 -4.70 19.36 -8.49
CA ASP A 348 -5.91 19.47 -9.32
C ASP A 348 -6.67 18.14 -9.52
N GLY A 349 -7.07 17.79 -10.75
CA GLY A 349 -7.69 16.50 -11.11
C GLY A 349 -9.22 16.54 -11.13
N GLU A 350 -9.85 15.37 -11.29
CA GLU A 350 -11.30 15.26 -11.46
C GLU A 350 -12.10 15.78 -10.25
N GLU A 351 -11.53 15.69 -9.04
CA GLU A 351 -12.12 16.23 -7.82
C GLU A 351 -11.79 17.73 -7.60
N GLY A 352 -11.04 18.34 -8.54
CA GLY A 352 -10.58 19.73 -8.50
C GLY A 352 -9.49 20.02 -7.47
N HIS A 353 -8.92 18.97 -6.85
CA HIS A 353 -7.76 18.98 -5.94
C HIS A 353 -7.40 17.54 -5.56
N GLY A 354 -6.14 17.31 -5.14
CA GLY A 354 -5.67 16.01 -4.69
C GLY A 354 -5.35 15.01 -5.82
N GLY A 355 -5.44 15.45 -7.08
CA GLY A 355 -5.04 14.73 -8.28
C GLY A 355 -5.72 13.37 -8.47
N ASP A 356 -5.03 12.48 -9.17
CA ASP A 356 -5.52 11.13 -9.41
C ASP A 356 -5.64 10.31 -8.11
N ASN A 357 -4.89 10.65 -7.05
CA ASN A 357 -5.02 9.97 -5.74
C ASN A 357 -6.41 10.22 -5.14
N HIS A 358 -6.88 11.46 -5.19
CA HIS A 358 -8.20 11.80 -4.69
C HIS A 358 -9.30 11.22 -5.58
N PHE A 359 -9.17 11.35 -6.90
CA PHE A 359 -10.13 10.78 -7.81
C PHE A 359 -10.25 9.26 -7.64
N ALA A 360 -9.13 8.53 -7.56
CA ALA A 360 -9.13 7.08 -7.38
C ALA A 360 -9.82 6.67 -6.07
N SER A 361 -9.50 7.34 -4.95
CA SER A 361 -10.12 7.09 -3.65
C SER A 361 -11.63 7.35 -3.69
N ALA A 362 -12.03 8.53 -4.19
CA ALA A 362 -13.42 8.95 -4.26
C ALA A 362 -14.25 8.05 -5.18
N GLU A 363 -13.70 7.62 -6.31
CA GLU A 363 -14.38 6.76 -7.26
C GLU A 363 -14.61 5.35 -6.68
N ILE A 364 -13.61 4.76 -6.03
CA ILE A 364 -13.77 3.49 -5.31
C ILE A 364 -14.85 3.62 -4.24
N ILE A 365 -14.87 4.72 -3.47
CA ILE A 365 -15.92 5.00 -2.47
C ILE A 365 -17.31 5.06 -3.11
N ARG A 366 -17.45 5.74 -4.25
CA ARG A 366 -18.73 5.81 -4.97
C ARG A 366 -19.21 4.44 -5.42
N TYR A 367 -18.32 3.56 -5.87
CA TYR A 367 -18.69 2.19 -6.23
C TYR A 367 -19.01 1.30 -5.02
N MET A 368 -18.34 1.47 -3.89
CA MET A 368 -18.77 0.83 -2.62
C MET A 368 -20.18 1.24 -2.25
N MET A 369 -20.47 2.54 -2.27
CA MET A 369 -21.82 3.04 -2.01
C MET A 369 -22.84 2.54 -3.04
N TYR A 370 -22.43 2.47 -4.31
CA TYR A 370 -23.29 1.91 -5.36
C TYR A 370 -23.66 0.46 -5.04
N ALA A 371 -22.68 -0.36 -4.71
CA ALA A 371 -22.87 -1.77 -4.37
C ALA A 371 -23.80 -1.95 -3.16
N LEU A 372 -23.60 -1.14 -2.11
CA LEU A 372 -24.43 -1.15 -0.91
C LEU A 372 -25.90 -0.85 -1.23
N ARG A 373 -26.18 0.18 -2.05
CA ARG A 373 -27.54 0.52 -2.47
C ARG A 373 -28.16 -0.55 -3.36
N ALA A 374 -27.41 -1.11 -4.31
CA ALA A 374 -27.87 -2.23 -5.12
C ALA A 374 -28.26 -3.45 -4.24
N GLY A 375 -27.55 -3.64 -3.12
CA GLY A 375 -27.86 -4.61 -2.07
C GLY A 375 -28.97 -4.20 -1.09
N LYS A 376 -29.63 -3.05 -1.30
CA LYS A 376 -30.65 -2.45 -0.41
C LYS A 376 -30.15 -2.18 1.01
N ILE A 377 -28.87 -1.80 1.13
CA ILE A 377 -28.23 -1.43 2.40
C ILE A 377 -28.06 0.07 2.40
N GLU A 378 -28.86 0.78 3.19
CA GLU A 378 -28.86 2.24 3.27
C GLU A 378 -28.60 2.73 4.69
N HIS A 379 -27.85 3.83 4.83
CA HIS A 379 -27.64 4.52 6.10
C HIS A 379 -27.22 5.98 5.87
N PRO A 380 -27.61 6.94 6.73
CA PRO A 380 -27.23 8.36 6.57
C PRO A 380 -25.71 8.64 6.48
N ASP A 381 -24.90 7.79 7.11
CA ASP A 381 -23.45 7.88 7.08
C ASP A 381 -22.81 7.21 5.84
N GLN A 382 -23.60 6.59 4.96
CA GLN A 382 -23.12 6.08 3.66
C GLN A 382 -23.02 7.22 2.64
N LYS A 383 -22.03 8.08 2.86
CA LYS A 383 -21.69 9.20 2.02
C LYS A 383 -20.17 9.24 1.81
N PRO A 384 -19.69 9.85 0.73
CA PRO A 384 -18.28 10.20 0.63
C PRO A 384 -17.97 11.17 1.78
N GLY A 385 -17.08 10.73 2.66
CA GLY A 385 -16.56 11.53 3.74
C GLY A 385 -15.62 12.60 3.22
N ARG A 386 -15.38 13.64 4.03
CA ARG A 386 -14.38 14.66 3.70
C ARG A 386 -12.98 14.06 3.72
N PRO A 387 -12.07 14.44 2.82
CA PRO A 387 -10.72 13.92 2.84
C PRO A 387 -9.98 14.25 4.13
N PHE A 388 -9.12 13.34 4.57
CA PHE A 388 -8.10 13.60 5.57
C PHE A 388 -6.84 14.13 4.90
N TYR A 389 -6.48 15.38 5.16
CA TYR A 389 -5.26 15.99 4.63
C TYR A 389 -4.12 15.90 5.62
N SER A 390 -3.00 15.31 5.19
CA SER A 390 -1.71 15.39 5.87
C SER A 390 -0.57 14.74 5.05
N VAL A 391 0.57 14.40 5.63
CA VAL A 391 1.83 13.98 4.98
C VAL A 391 2.16 12.50 5.23
N TRP A 392 1.15 11.64 5.01
CA TRP A 392 1.24 10.20 5.27
C TRP A 392 2.33 9.57 4.42
N GLN A 393 2.98 8.54 4.97
CA GLN A 393 4.17 8.00 4.32
C GLN A 393 3.84 7.22 3.05
N LEU A 394 2.84 6.34 3.09
CA LEU A 394 2.51 5.50 1.95
C LEU A 394 2.28 6.32 0.66
N PRO A 395 1.40 7.35 0.59
CA PRO A 395 1.21 8.08 -0.66
C PRO A 395 2.46 8.87 -1.11
N LEU A 396 3.32 9.27 -0.18
CA LEU A 396 4.58 9.96 -0.47
C LEU A 396 5.64 9.03 -1.06
N SER A 397 5.76 7.80 -0.57
CA SER A 397 6.87 6.90 -0.90
C SER A 397 6.54 5.77 -1.86
N VAL A 398 5.42 5.85 -2.58
CA VAL A 398 5.09 4.94 -3.69
C VAL A 398 5.06 5.66 -5.03
N ASN A 399 5.63 5.09 -6.08
CA ASN A 399 5.38 5.54 -7.45
C ASN A 399 4.16 4.84 -8.02
N ALA A 400 2.99 5.22 -7.53
CA ALA A 400 1.71 4.70 -7.97
C ALA A 400 0.61 5.71 -7.66
N ILE A 401 -0.49 5.67 -8.39
CA ILE A 401 -1.70 6.35 -7.94
C ILE A 401 -2.11 5.66 -6.63
N SER A 402 -2.35 6.44 -5.58
CA SER A 402 -2.63 5.94 -4.24
C SER A 402 -4.09 6.24 -3.90
N ALA A 403 -4.93 5.21 -3.91
CA ALA A 403 -6.27 5.24 -3.34
C ALA A 403 -6.18 4.82 -1.87
N TYR A 404 -5.93 5.78 -0.97
CA TYR A 404 -5.90 5.53 0.48
C TYR A 404 -7.26 5.87 1.05
N ILE A 405 -7.93 4.88 1.65
CA ILE A 405 -9.32 4.99 2.07
C ILE A 405 -9.47 4.55 3.53
N GLU A 406 -10.06 5.42 4.34
CA GLU A 406 -10.68 5.06 5.62
C GLU A 406 -12.11 4.59 5.36
N LEU A 407 -12.37 3.30 5.58
CA LEU A 407 -13.64 2.65 5.23
C LEU A 407 -14.78 2.98 6.20
N GLY A 408 -14.46 3.57 7.35
CA GLY A 408 -15.43 3.95 8.37
C GLY A 408 -14.91 3.72 9.79
N TYR A 409 -15.83 3.71 10.74
CA TYR A 409 -15.52 3.87 12.17
C TYR A 409 -16.02 2.72 13.03
N LEU A 410 -15.12 2.07 13.77
CA LEU A 410 -15.44 0.90 14.58
C LEU A 410 -16.42 1.18 15.73
N LEU A 411 -16.52 2.42 16.24
CA LEU A 411 -17.54 2.78 17.24
C LEU A 411 -18.97 2.79 16.68
N SER A 412 -19.14 2.90 15.35
CA SER A 412 -20.48 2.88 14.73
C SER A 412 -20.98 1.45 14.55
N PRO A 413 -22.16 1.08 15.08
CA PRO A 413 -22.78 -0.21 14.81
C PRO A 413 -22.99 -0.48 13.31
N HIS A 414 -23.30 0.57 12.54
CA HIS A 414 -23.51 0.45 11.10
C HIS A 414 -22.24 -0.02 10.38
N TYR A 415 -21.09 0.64 10.62
CA TYR A 415 -19.84 0.24 9.99
C TYR A 415 -19.38 -1.15 10.44
N ARG A 416 -19.58 -1.50 11.73
CA ARG A 416 -19.31 -2.87 12.19
C ARG A 416 -20.12 -3.91 11.42
N MET A 417 -21.41 -3.66 11.17
CA MET A 417 -22.24 -4.54 10.32
C MET A 417 -21.68 -4.64 8.89
N LEU A 418 -21.24 -3.53 8.30
CA LEU A 418 -20.60 -3.58 6.97
C LEU A 418 -19.33 -4.45 6.97
N PHE A 419 -18.50 -4.33 8.01
CA PHE A 419 -17.22 -5.02 8.15
C PHE A 419 -17.33 -6.50 8.54
N THR A 420 -18.49 -6.95 9.00
CA THR A 420 -18.68 -8.33 9.49
C THR A 420 -19.69 -9.10 8.65
N GLU A 421 -20.77 -8.46 8.21
CA GLU A 421 -21.87 -9.12 7.52
C GLU A 421 -21.94 -8.79 6.03
N LYS A 422 -21.36 -7.66 5.59
CA LYS A 422 -21.46 -7.15 4.20
C LYS A 422 -20.11 -7.02 3.51
N VAL A 423 -19.10 -7.76 3.96
CA VAL A 423 -17.73 -7.74 3.43
C VAL A 423 -17.70 -8.03 1.93
N ASP A 424 -18.54 -8.96 1.45
CA ASP A 424 -18.63 -9.28 0.02
C ASP A 424 -19.12 -8.10 -0.82
N VAL A 425 -20.09 -7.34 -0.31
CA VAL A 425 -20.64 -6.16 -1.02
C VAL A 425 -19.62 -5.03 -1.08
N LEU A 426 -18.87 -4.81 0.02
CA LEU A 426 -17.78 -3.85 0.04
C LEU A 426 -16.68 -4.25 -0.96
N ALA A 427 -16.24 -5.51 -0.92
CA ALA A 427 -15.20 -6.02 -1.80
C ALA A 427 -15.59 -5.94 -3.28
N GLU A 428 -16.86 -6.23 -3.60
CA GLU A 428 -17.41 -6.07 -4.95
C GLU A 428 -17.34 -4.63 -5.42
N GLY A 429 -17.83 -3.68 -4.61
CA GLY A 429 -17.75 -2.26 -4.93
C GLY A 429 -16.32 -1.78 -5.14
N ILE A 430 -15.38 -2.23 -4.31
CA ILE A 430 -13.96 -1.90 -4.48
C ILE A 430 -13.40 -2.49 -5.79
N ALA A 431 -13.66 -3.77 -6.09
CA ALA A 431 -13.15 -4.41 -7.29
C ALA A 431 -13.71 -3.79 -8.58
N VAL A 432 -15.00 -3.44 -8.60
CA VAL A 432 -15.63 -2.74 -9.72
C VAL A 432 -15.10 -1.31 -9.84
N GLY A 433 -14.88 -0.60 -8.74
CA GLY A 433 -14.25 0.71 -8.74
C GLY A 433 -12.84 0.69 -9.33
N ILE A 434 -12.01 -0.27 -8.91
CA ILE A 434 -10.67 -0.49 -9.46
C ILE A 434 -10.73 -0.76 -10.98
N TYR A 435 -11.64 -1.64 -11.41
CA TYR A 435 -11.83 -1.91 -12.84
C TYR A 435 -12.24 -0.64 -13.60
N SER A 436 -13.19 0.13 -13.07
CA SER A 436 -13.67 1.38 -13.67
C SER A 436 -12.55 2.41 -13.84
N LEU A 437 -11.61 2.50 -12.89
CA LEU A 437 -10.49 3.43 -12.98
C LEU A 437 -9.55 3.12 -14.16
N PHE A 438 -9.53 1.89 -14.67
CA PHE A 438 -8.70 1.51 -15.82
C PHE A 438 -9.48 1.42 -17.13
N ALA A 439 -10.63 0.74 -17.11
CA ALA A 439 -11.42 0.48 -18.31
C ALA A 439 -12.44 1.58 -18.63
N GLY A 440 -12.82 2.38 -17.62
CA GLY A 440 -14.03 3.17 -17.66
C GLY A 440 -15.28 2.28 -17.58
N LEU A 441 -16.37 2.84 -17.08
CA LEU A 441 -17.69 2.23 -17.04
C LEU A 441 -18.75 3.31 -17.21
N THR A 442 -19.93 2.95 -17.70
CA THR A 442 -21.09 3.84 -17.70
C THR A 442 -22.09 3.33 -16.67
N PRO A 443 -22.09 3.85 -15.43
CA PRO A 443 -22.94 3.32 -14.37
C PRO A 443 -24.42 3.46 -14.72
N ARG A 444 -25.21 2.42 -14.46
CA ARG A 444 -26.67 2.47 -14.59
C ARG A 444 -27.19 3.49 -13.57
N PRO A 445 -28.07 4.43 -13.97
CA PRO A 445 -28.62 5.41 -13.05
C PRO A 445 -29.31 4.74 -11.84
N GLN A 446 -29.01 5.26 -10.65
CA GLN A 446 -29.71 4.95 -9.41
C GLN A 446 -29.73 6.21 -8.52
N GLU A 447 -30.53 6.19 -7.46
CA GLU A 447 -30.60 7.30 -6.53
C GLU A 447 -29.32 7.46 -5.68
N GLY A 448 -29.07 8.71 -5.26
CA GLY A 448 -27.95 9.09 -4.41
C GLY A 448 -26.66 9.41 -5.18
N VAL A 449 -25.53 9.35 -4.47
CA VAL A 449 -24.22 9.65 -5.06
C VAL A 449 -23.84 8.54 -6.06
N MET A 450 -23.64 8.94 -7.31
CA MET A 450 -23.28 8.06 -8.42
C MET A 450 -21.76 8.02 -8.65
N PRO A 451 -21.19 6.87 -9.02
CA PRO A 451 -19.86 6.80 -9.61
C PRO A 451 -19.77 7.64 -10.89
N ARG A 452 -18.59 8.20 -11.18
CA ARG A 452 -18.37 8.97 -12.40
C ARG A 452 -18.12 8.07 -13.61
N GLY A 453 -17.60 6.87 -13.39
CA GLY A 453 -17.32 5.90 -14.44
C GLY A 453 -16.09 6.21 -15.29
N LYS A 454 -15.35 7.28 -14.99
CA LYS A 454 -14.23 7.75 -15.81
C LYS A 454 -12.96 6.95 -15.52
N SER A 455 -12.28 6.51 -16.58
CA SER A 455 -10.93 5.94 -16.48
C SER A 455 -9.89 7.03 -16.22
N ILE A 456 -8.85 6.71 -15.46
CA ILE A 456 -7.69 7.58 -15.30
C ILE A 456 -6.89 7.61 -16.62
N ASP A 457 -6.51 8.81 -17.07
CA ASP A 457 -5.57 8.94 -18.17
C ASP A 457 -4.17 8.55 -17.71
N LEU A 458 -3.80 7.29 -17.92
CA LEU A 458 -2.47 6.79 -17.58
C LEU A 458 -1.39 7.25 -18.58
N LYS A 459 -1.75 7.75 -19.77
CA LYS A 459 -0.76 8.15 -20.77
C LYS A 459 0.08 9.34 -20.29
N LYS A 460 -0.49 10.22 -19.46
CA LYS A 460 0.25 11.35 -18.86
C LYS A 460 1.42 10.90 -17.96
N TYR A 461 1.44 9.65 -17.50
CA TYR A 461 2.54 9.06 -16.74
C TYR A 461 3.64 8.43 -17.61
N SER A 462 3.54 8.52 -18.93
CA SER A 462 4.55 7.99 -19.84
C SER A 462 5.84 8.82 -19.76
N ILE A 463 6.98 8.12 -19.69
CA ILE A 463 8.31 8.73 -19.77
C ILE A 463 8.90 8.46 -21.16
N SER A 464 8.75 7.24 -21.65
CA SER A 464 9.20 6.82 -22.97
C SER A 464 8.20 5.83 -23.58
N LYS A 465 8.52 5.30 -24.77
CA LYS A 465 7.76 4.21 -25.39
C LYS A 465 7.74 2.92 -24.55
N TYR A 466 8.73 2.73 -23.67
CA TYR A 466 8.96 1.48 -22.95
C TYR A 466 8.89 1.62 -21.43
N SER A 467 8.70 2.84 -20.90
CA SER A 467 8.70 3.10 -19.47
C SER A 467 7.72 4.20 -19.08
N SER A 468 7.16 4.04 -17.89
CA SER A 468 6.31 5.02 -17.22
C SER A 468 6.90 5.40 -15.86
N TYR A 469 6.31 6.42 -15.25
CA TYR A 469 6.58 6.81 -13.86
C TYR A 469 6.48 5.62 -12.87
N PHE A 470 5.59 4.66 -13.13
CA PHE A 470 5.39 3.48 -12.29
C PHE A 470 6.55 2.47 -12.38
N ASP A 471 7.33 2.48 -13.47
CA ASP A 471 8.36 1.48 -13.72
C ASP A 471 9.73 1.84 -13.12
N ILE A 472 9.98 3.13 -12.92
CA ILE A 472 11.28 3.72 -12.52
C ILE A 472 11.50 3.79 -11.00
N VAL A 473 10.71 3.04 -10.23
CA VAL A 473 10.69 3.14 -8.76
C VAL A 473 11.59 2.15 -8.04
N ALA A 474 11.92 1.03 -8.65
CA ALA A 474 12.86 0.06 -8.07
C ALA A 474 14.28 0.32 -8.62
N PRO A 475 15.32 0.24 -7.77
CA PRO A 475 16.71 0.46 -8.17
C PRO A 475 17.22 -0.53 -9.21
#